data_AF-A0A1B6IFF4-F1
#
_entry.id   AF-A0A1B6IFF4-F1
#
_cell.length_a   1.000
_cell.length_b   1.000
_cell.length_c   1.000
_cell.angle_alpha   90.00
_cell.angle_beta   90.00
_cell.angle_gamma   90.00
#
_symmetry.space_group_name_H-M   'P 1'
#
loop_
_entity.id
_entity.type
_entity.pdbx_description
1 polymer ?
#
loop_
_entity_poly.entity_id
_entity_poly.type
_entity_poly.pdbx_seq_one_letter_code
_entity_poly.pdbx_strand_id
1 'polypeptide(L)'
;MESLTSTPQPTLSHELRALINQRNILTATSKAKVLNELDKQIEENKTKRQMYLRNRVVEEIFTSESSYLHQLEIIMKYFKEPLDSSDLLSPVAKKILFGNVESIYRVNGELVNELKTEGNNIAAAFMHLAPFFKLYSMYIYEYKNILSLLEEVSKSNPKLSMWIKNQESRPEVANSLSALLIVPVQRLPRYRLLLSRLLSLTPASHPHHSTLVEAVKEVEKATAHVDNL
;
A
#
# COMPACT_ATOMS: atom_id res chain seq x y z
N MET A 1 -27.21 -29.98 -4.09
CA MET A 1 -27.24 -29.24 -2.82
C MET A 1 -27.10 -27.78 -3.15
N GLU A 2 -28.09 -27.01 -2.73
CA GLU A 2 -28.49 -25.72 -3.28
C GLU A 2 -27.45 -24.61 -3.15
N SER A 3 -27.28 -23.89 -4.26
CA SER A 3 -26.67 -22.57 -4.34
C SER A 3 -27.60 -21.54 -3.69
N LEU A 4 -27.20 -21.01 -2.52
CA LEU A 4 -27.83 -19.86 -1.90
C LEU A 4 -27.65 -18.62 -2.78
N THR A 5 -28.66 -18.31 -3.57
CA THR A 5 -28.82 -17.01 -4.25
C THR A 5 -29.21 -15.97 -3.20
N SER A 6 -28.21 -15.28 -2.64
CA SER A 6 -28.40 -14.07 -1.85
C SER A 6 -28.99 -12.98 -2.74
N THR A 7 -30.33 -12.90 -2.81
CA THR A 7 -31.02 -11.74 -3.36
C THR A 7 -30.65 -10.51 -2.53
N PRO A 8 -30.19 -9.40 -3.13
CA PRO A 8 -29.87 -8.20 -2.37
C PRO A 8 -31.17 -7.65 -1.78
N GLN A 9 -31.25 -7.64 -0.45
CA GLN A 9 -32.35 -7.00 0.28
C GLN A 9 -32.49 -5.55 -0.21
N PRO A 10 -33.70 -5.12 -0.62
CA PRO A 10 -33.92 -3.75 -1.07
C PRO A 10 -33.61 -2.79 0.08
N THR A 11 -32.85 -1.74 -0.22
CA THR A 11 -32.54 -0.72 0.78
C THR A 11 -33.82 0.00 1.21
N LEU A 12 -33.88 0.50 2.44
CA LEU A 12 -35.02 1.28 2.97
C LEU A 12 -35.46 2.40 2.00
N SER A 13 -34.50 3.01 1.29
CA SER A 13 -34.73 3.97 0.21
C SER A 13 -35.48 3.41 -1.00
N HIS A 14 -35.21 2.17 -1.40
CA HIS A 14 -35.87 1.50 -2.51
C HIS A 14 -37.30 1.06 -2.12
N GLU A 15 -37.50 0.63 -0.88
CA GLU A 15 -38.83 0.33 -0.33
C GLU A 15 -39.69 1.59 -0.22
N LEU A 16 -39.12 2.70 0.30
CA LEU A 16 -39.80 3.99 0.38
C LEU A 16 -40.19 4.52 -1.02
N ARG A 17 -39.31 4.38 -2.02
CA ARG A 17 -39.59 4.73 -3.42
C ARG A 17 -40.73 3.89 -4.00
N ALA A 18 -40.74 2.59 -3.74
CA ALA A 18 -41.82 1.69 -4.18
C ALA A 18 -43.16 2.04 -3.54
N LEU A 19 -43.17 2.33 -2.23
CA LEU A 19 -44.37 2.73 -1.48
C LEU A 19 -44.94 4.07 -1.96
N ILE A 20 -44.09 5.08 -2.24
CA ILE A 20 -44.50 6.37 -2.82
C ILE A 20 -45.08 6.18 -4.23
N ASN A 21 -44.55 5.21 -4.99
CA ASN A 21 -45.04 4.93 -6.33
C ASN A 21 -46.36 4.17 -6.36
N GLN A 22 -46.57 3.22 -5.43
CA GLN A 22 -47.77 2.40 -5.35
C GLN A 22 -48.97 3.11 -4.72
N ARG A 23 -48.74 4.05 -3.80
CA ARG A 23 -49.85 4.70 -3.07
C ARG A 23 -50.25 6.02 -3.73
N ASN A 24 -51.51 6.15 -4.14
CA ASN A 24 -52.12 7.40 -4.65
C ASN A 24 -52.39 8.42 -3.52
N ILE A 25 -51.39 8.68 -2.67
CA ILE A 25 -51.50 9.58 -1.51
C ILE A 25 -51.13 11.03 -1.87
N LEU A 26 -50.44 11.23 -3.00
CA LEU A 26 -49.91 12.53 -3.42
C LEU A 26 -50.39 12.89 -4.83
N THR A 27 -50.55 14.19 -5.09
CA THR A 27 -50.74 14.69 -6.45
C THR A 27 -49.51 14.39 -7.31
N ALA A 28 -49.68 14.28 -8.64
CA ALA A 28 -48.58 13.98 -9.56
C ALA A 28 -47.37 14.92 -9.36
N THR A 29 -47.61 16.21 -9.15
CA THR A 29 -46.58 17.23 -8.89
C THR A 29 -45.90 17.03 -7.54
N SER A 30 -46.66 16.73 -6.48
CA SER A 30 -46.11 16.45 -5.15
C SER A 30 -45.27 15.16 -5.14
N LYS A 31 -45.71 14.13 -5.85
CA LYS A 31 -45.00 12.85 -6.00
C LYS A 31 -43.66 13.05 -6.72
N ALA A 32 -43.65 13.78 -7.84
CA ALA A 32 -42.41 14.10 -8.56
C ALA A 32 -41.41 14.89 -7.68
N LYS A 33 -41.91 15.86 -6.89
CA LYS A 33 -41.06 16.64 -5.98
C LYS A 33 -40.42 15.77 -4.88
N VAL A 34 -41.20 14.87 -4.27
CA VAL A 34 -40.70 13.96 -3.22
C VAL A 34 -39.69 12.96 -3.78
N LEU A 35 -39.92 12.41 -4.96
CA LEU A 35 -38.98 11.48 -5.61
C LEU A 35 -37.66 12.16 -5.97
N ASN A 36 -37.71 13.38 -6.51
CA ASN A 36 -36.50 14.15 -6.82
C ASN A 36 -35.68 14.48 -5.57
N GLU A 37 -36.35 14.87 -4.48
CA GLU A 37 -35.67 15.14 -3.20
C GLU A 37 -35.05 13.87 -2.60
N LEU A 38 -35.76 12.73 -2.68
CA LEU A 38 -35.25 11.43 -2.25
C LEU A 38 -34.02 11.01 -3.07
N ASP A 39 -34.05 11.17 -4.39
CA ASP A 39 -32.92 10.86 -5.28
C ASP A 39 -31.71 11.74 -4.97
N LYS A 40 -31.93 13.04 -4.73
CA LYS A 40 -30.88 13.97 -4.31
C LYS A 40 -30.23 13.53 -3.00
N GLN A 41 -31.02 13.18 -1.98
CA GLN A 41 -30.49 12.72 -0.70
C GLN A 41 -29.73 11.40 -0.80
N ILE A 42 -30.19 10.47 -1.64
CA ILE A 42 -29.48 9.21 -1.90
C ILE A 42 -28.10 9.49 -2.51
N GLU A 43 -28.03 10.35 -3.53
CA GLU A 43 -26.77 10.65 -4.22
C GLU A 43 -25.80 11.46 -3.33
N GLU A 44 -26.32 12.40 -2.52
CA GLU A 44 -25.52 13.11 -1.52
C GLU A 44 -24.93 12.16 -0.47
N ASN A 45 -25.73 11.22 0.05
CA ASN A 45 -25.26 10.22 1.02
C ASN A 45 -24.22 9.27 0.41
N LYS A 46 -24.42 8.86 -0.85
CA LYS A 46 -23.46 8.03 -1.59
C LYS A 46 -22.14 8.77 -1.80
N THR A 47 -22.19 10.05 -2.20
CA THR A 47 -21.01 10.90 -2.39
C THR A 47 -20.23 11.09 -1.08
N LYS A 48 -20.94 11.40 0.03
CA LYS A 48 -20.34 11.50 1.36
C LYS A 48 -19.65 10.19 1.78
N ARG A 49 -20.30 9.05 1.56
CA ARG A 49 -19.73 7.73 1.84
C ARG A 49 -18.50 7.44 1.00
N GLN A 50 -18.54 7.76 -0.29
CA GLN A 50 -17.41 7.56 -1.21
C GLN A 50 -16.20 8.43 -0.81
N MET A 51 -16.43 9.71 -0.48
CA MET A 51 -15.38 10.60 0.03
C MET A 51 -14.76 10.09 1.32
N TYR A 52 -15.59 9.62 2.27
CA TYR A 52 -15.09 9.00 3.51
C TYR A 52 -14.23 7.77 3.24
N LEU A 53 -14.68 6.86 2.36
CA LEU A 53 -13.92 5.67 2.00
C LEU A 53 -12.60 6.03 1.30
N ARG A 54 -12.61 7.02 0.41
CA ARG A 54 -11.41 7.52 -0.26
C ARG A 54 -10.39 8.05 0.74
N ASN A 55 -10.83 8.87 1.70
CA ASN A 55 -9.96 9.42 2.74
C ASN A 55 -9.35 8.32 3.62
N ARG A 56 -10.12 7.26 3.95
CA ARG A 56 -9.57 6.11 4.67
C ARG A 56 -8.48 5.38 3.89
N VAL A 57 -8.61 5.25 2.58
CA VAL A 57 -7.57 4.63 1.75
C VAL A 57 -6.32 5.52 1.67
N VAL A 58 -6.50 6.84 1.60
CA VAL A 58 -5.40 7.81 1.67
C VAL A 58 -4.64 7.70 2.99
N GLU A 59 -5.36 7.66 4.10
CA GLU A 59 -4.78 7.45 5.44
C GLU A 59 -4.07 6.10 5.55
N GLU A 60 -4.67 5.03 5.00
CA GLU A 60 -4.08 3.69 4.96
C GLU A 60 -2.76 3.66 4.16
N ILE A 61 -2.71 4.35 3.02
CA ILE A 61 -1.47 4.51 2.23
C ILE A 61 -0.40 5.20 3.09
N PHE A 62 -0.72 6.34 3.69
CA PHE A 62 0.24 7.11 4.48
C PHE A 62 0.74 6.38 5.72
N THR A 63 -0.18 5.80 6.50
CA THR A 63 0.15 5.08 7.74
C THR A 63 0.96 3.82 7.45
N SER A 64 0.57 3.06 6.42
CA SER A 64 1.31 1.88 6.02
C SER A 64 2.68 2.22 5.41
N GLU A 65 2.83 3.37 4.74
CA GLU A 65 4.11 3.85 4.21
C GLU A 65 5.05 4.26 5.35
N SER A 66 4.53 5.00 6.32
CA SER A 66 5.31 5.39 7.50
C SER A 66 5.78 4.16 8.29
N SER A 67 4.92 3.15 8.44
CA SER A 67 5.27 1.88 9.08
C SER A 67 6.33 1.11 8.29
N TYR A 68 6.21 1.08 6.96
CA TYR A 68 7.18 0.44 6.08
C TYR A 68 8.54 1.14 6.12
N LEU A 69 8.57 2.46 6.04
CA LEU A 69 9.79 3.25 6.15
C LEU A 69 10.48 3.04 7.50
N HIS A 70 9.70 2.96 8.59
CA HIS A 70 10.23 2.64 9.90
C HIS A 70 10.86 1.24 9.98
N GLN A 71 10.26 0.23 9.33
CA GLN A 71 10.85 -1.11 9.24
C GLN A 71 12.20 -1.08 8.50
N LEU A 72 12.30 -0.30 7.42
CA LEU A 72 13.57 -0.09 6.72
C LEU A 72 14.60 0.67 7.57
N GLU A 73 14.16 1.69 8.30
CA GLU A 73 14.99 2.45 9.25
C GLU A 73 15.59 1.53 10.32
N ILE A 74 14.80 0.58 10.84
CA ILE A 74 15.29 -0.43 11.78
C ILE A 74 16.44 -1.24 11.17
N ILE A 75 16.32 -1.68 9.91
CA ILE A 75 17.39 -2.39 9.20
C ILE A 75 18.65 -1.51 9.14
N MET A 76 18.50 -0.25 8.77
CA MET A 76 19.62 0.68 8.60
C MET A 76 20.33 0.95 9.94
N LYS A 77 19.58 1.27 10.99
CA LYS A 77 20.10 1.71 12.29
C LYS A 77 20.64 0.58 13.16
N TYR A 78 19.96 -0.57 13.17
CA TYR A 78 20.30 -1.67 14.08
C TYR A 78 21.09 -2.80 13.42
N PHE A 79 21.06 -2.90 12.09
CA PHE A 79 21.82 -3.91 11.36
C PHE A 79 22.95 -3.32 10.52
N LYS A 80 22.64 -2.43 9.56
CA LYS A 80 23.65 -1.89 8.64
C LYS A 80 24.71 -1.05 9.36
N GLU A 81 24.34 -0.01 10.09
CA GLU A 81 25.30 0.91 10.73
C GLU A 81 26.27 0.20 11.69
N PRO A 82 25.81 -0.70 12.59
CA PRO A 82 26.71 -1.49 13.42
C PRO A 82 27.57 -2.46 12.62
N LEU A 83 27.03 -3.07 11.55
CA LEU A 83 27.79 -3.99 10.71
C LEU A 83 28.85 -3.27 9.90
N ASP A 84 28.59 -2.04 9.42
CA ASP A 84 29.56 -1.22 8.72
C ASP A 84 30.78 -0.92 9.59
N SER A 85 30.56 -0.67 10.88
CA SER A 85 31.62 -0.43 11.88
C SER A 85 32.31 -1.72 12.37
N SER A 86 31.85 -2.89 11.95
CA SER A 86 32.37 -4.19 12.38
C SER A 86 33.04 -4.95 11.23
N ASP A 87 34.00 -5.80 11.58
CA ASP A 87 34.61 -6.76 10.64
C ASP A 87 33.88 -8.12 10.62
N LEU A 88 32.65 -8.16 11.13
CA LEU A 88 31.86 -9.41 11.21
C LEU A 88 31.37 -9.90 9.83
N LEU A 89 31.36 -9.02 8.84
CA LEU A 89 30.88 -9.29 7.48
C LEU A 89 31.83 -8.68 6.45
N SER A 90 32.06 -9.36 5.32
CA SER A 90 32.89 -8.80 4.25
C SER A 90 32.19 -7.60 3.59
N PRO A 91 32.94 -6.62 3.04
CA PRO A 91 32.35 -5.47 2.35
C PRO A 91 31.43 -5.87 1.19
N VAL A 92 31.75 -6.96 0.50
CA VAL A 92 30.93 -7.52 -0.59
C VAL A 92 29.61 -8.04 -0.06
N ALA A 93 29.62 -8.81 1.03
CA ALA A 93 28.41 -9.31 1.66
C ALA A 93 27.54 -8.17 2.25
N LYS A 94 28.15 -7.13 2.83
CA LYS A 94 27.41 -5.93 3.30
C LYS A 94 26.66 -5.26 2.15
N LYS A 95 27.33 -5.10 1.01
CA LYS A 95 26.74 -4.48 -0.19
C LYS A 95 25.57 -5.30 -0.74
N ILE A 96 25.70 -6.63 -0.79
CA ILE A 96 24.62 -7.53 -1.25
C ILE A 96 23.42 -7.47 -0.31
N LEU A 97 23.64 -7.50 1.01
CA LEU A 97 22.54 -7.49 1.99
C LEU A 97 21.80 -6.14 2.07
N PHE A 98 22.53 -5.03 2.11
CA PHE A 98 21.95 -3.72 2.48
C PHE A 98 21.95 -2.68 1.36
N GLY A 99 22.73 -2.83 0.28
CA GLY A 99 22.89 -1.77 -0.73
C GLY A 99 21.58 -1.41 -1.45
N ASN A 100 20.79 -2.43 -1.82
CA ASN A 100 19.48 -2.22 -2.41
C ASN A 100 18.46 -1.72 -1.38
N VAL A 101 18.54 -2.20 -0.13
CA VAL A 101 17.67 -1.74 0.99
C VAL A 101 17.86 -0.26 1.26
N GLU A 102 19.11 0.22 1.25
CA GLU A 102 19.44 1.64 1.44
C GLU A 102 18.88 2.51 0.31
N SER A 103 18.95 2.03 -0.93
CA SER A 103 18.40 2.74 -2.09
C SER A 103 16.87 2.80 -2.03
N ILE A 104 16.23 1.70 -1.63
CA ILE A 104 14.79 1.64 -1.39
C ILE A 104 14.40 2.58 -0.23
N TYR A 105 15.14 2.58 0.88
CA TYR A 105 14.88 3.45 2.02
C TYR A 105 14.87 4.93 1.64
N ARG A 106 15.86 5.39 0.86
CA ARG A 106 15.92 6.78 0.38
C ARG A 106 14.69 7.16 -0.44
N VAL A 107 14.35 6.34 -1.43
CA VAL A 107 13.23 6.60 -2.34
C VAL A 107 11.89 6.61 -1.60
N ASN A 108 11.68 5.71 -0.64
CA ASN A 108 10.44 5.71 0.16
C ASN A 108 10.42 6.86 1.19
N GLY A 109 11.59 7.33 1.64
CA GLY A 109 11.68 8.55 2.43
C GLY A 109 11.19 9.77 1.68
N GLU A 110 11.57 9.90 0.40
CA GLU A 110 11.05 10.94 -0.50
C GLU A 110 9.55 10.80 -0.71
N LEU A 111 9.05 9.59 -0.96
CA LEU A 111 7.61 9.32 -1.08
C LEU A 111 6.82 9.77 0.16
N VAL A 112 7.28 9.44 1.38
CA VAL A 112 6.63 9.88 2.62
C VAL A 112 6.62 11.40 2.73
N ASN A 113 7.72 12.07 2.36
CA ASN A 113 7.81 13.52 2.42
C ASN A 113 6.87 14.20 1.41
N GLU A 114 6.75 13.66 0.20
CA GLU A 114 5.78 14.11 -0.81
C GLU A 114 4.35 13.89 -0.33
N LEU A 115 4.03 12.72 0.24
CA LEU A 115 2.71 12.43 0.79
C LEU A 115 2.33 13.39 1.95
N LYS A 116 3.30 13.85 2.75
CA LYS A 116 3.07 14.88 3.79
C LYS A 116 2.86 16.26 3.21
N THR A 117 3.62 16.63 2.18
CA THR A 117 3.68 17.99 1.63
C THR A 117 2.52 18.28 0.68
N GLU A 118 2.20 17.33 -0.20
CA GLU A 118 1.17 17.52 -1.23
C GLU A 118 -0.26 17.28 -0.73
N GLY A 119 -0.42 16.94 0.56
CA GLY A 119 -1.66 17.05 1.33
C GLY A 119 -2.87 16.24 0.85
N ASN A 120 -2.84 15.60 -0.32
CA ASN A 120 -3.84 14.71 -0.92
C ASN A 120 -3.50 14.23 -2.34
N ASN A 121 -2.44 14.72 -3.00
CA ASN A 121 -2.08 14.32 -4.36
C ASN A 121 -1.22 13.04 -4.39
N ILE A 122 -1.81 11.94 -3.94
CA ILE A 122 -1.18 10.61 -3.98
C ILE A 122 -0.73 10.24 -5.40
N ALA A 123 -1.49 10.65 -6.41
CA ALA A 123 -1.19 10.29 -7.79
C ALA A 123 0.16 10.85 -8.24
N ALA A 124 0.48 12.12 -7.95
CA ALA A 124 1.77 12.69 -8.31
C ALA A 124 2.93 12.04 -7.55
N ALA A 125 2.77 11.81 -6.24
CA ALA A 125 3.81 11.17 -5.44
C ALA A 125 4.19 9.77 -5.96
N PHE A 126 3.20 8.98 -6.39
CA PHE A 126 3.46 7.68 -7.01
C PHE A 126 4.01 7.77 -8.43
N MET A 127 3.73 8.84 -9.18
CA MET A 127 4.35 9.08 -10.48
C MET A 127 5.84 9.45 -10.33
N HIS A 128 6.22 10.19 -9.28
CA HIS A 128 7.63 10.43 -8.96
C HIS A 128 8.35 9.16 -8.50
N LEU A 129 7.63 8.26 -7.82
CA LEU A 129 8.14 6.94 -7.43
C LEU A 129 8.33 5.98 -8.62
N ALA A 130 7.52 6.11 -9.68
CA ALA A 130 7.44 5.15 -10.77
C ALA A 130 8.79 4.77 -11.43
N PRO A 131 9.70 5.71 -11.74
CA PRO A 131 11.01 5.39 -12.31
C PRO A 131 11.86 4.46 -11.43
N PHE A 132 11.62 4.49 -10.12
CA PHE A 132 12.37 3.73 -9.13
C PHE A 132 11.81 2.32 -8.89
N PHE A 133 10.69 1.94 -9.50
CA PHE A 133 10.17 0.57 -9.38
C PHE A 133 11.15 -0.50 -9.89
N LYS A 134 12.05 -0.14 -10.81
CA LYS A 134 13.14 -1.03 -11.25
C LYS A 134 14.06 -1.44 -10.09
N LEU A 135 14.23 -0.59 -9.07
CA LEU A 135 15.00 -0.92 -7.85
C LEU A 135 14.35 -2.06 -7.07
N TYR A 136 13.01 -2.09 -7.02
CA TYR A 136 12.28 -3.19 -6.39
C TYR A 136 12.46 -4.49 -7.17
N SER A 137 12.40 -4.44 -8.50
CA SER A 137 12.65 -5.62 -9.34
C SER A 137 14.05 -6.18 -9.13
N MET A 138 15.08 -5.32 -9.06
CA MET A 138 16.44 -5.73 -8.73
C MET A 138 16.52 -6.37 -7.34
N TYR A 139 15.89 -5.75 -6.33
CA TYR A 139 15.87 -6.30 -4.99
C TYR A 139 15.21 -7.68 -4.92
N ILE A 140 14.07 -7.85 -5.60
CA ILE A 140 13.32 -9.11 -5.57
C ILE A 140 14.09 -10.21 -6.30
N TYR A 141 14.77 -9.89 -7.40
CA TYR A 141 15.68 -10.81 -8.07
C TYR A 141 16.84 -11.26 -7.15
N GLU A 142 17.46 -10.31 -6.45
CA GLU A 142 18.57 -10.60 -5.53
C GLU A 142 18.13 -11.16 -4.17
N TYR A 143 16.83 -11.11 -3.84
CA TYR A 143 16.31 -11.51 -2.52
C TYR A 143 16.63 -12.97 -2.18
N LYS A 144 16.58 -13.88 -3.17
CA LYS A 144 16.99 -15.28 -2.97
C LYS A 144 18.47 -15.39 -2.60
N ASN A 145 19.34 -14.58 -3.22
CA ASN A 145 20.77 -14.55 -2.90
C ASN A 145 21.03 -13.95 -1.52
N ILE A 146 20.27 -12.92 -1.13
CA ILE A 146 20.32 -12.32 0.21
C ILE A 146 20.00 -13.38 1.28
N LEU A 147 18.95 -14.19 1.07
CA LEU A 147 18.59 -15.27 2.01
C LEU A 147 19.66 -16.36 2.09
N SER A 148 20.15 -16.84 0.94
CA SER A 148 21.21 -17.85 0.90
C SER A 148 22.47 -17.37 1.59
N LEU A 149 22.88 -16.12 1.36
CA LEU A 149 24.02 -15.50 2.01
C LEU A 149 23.80 -15.40 3.52
N LEU A 150 22.61 -14.98 3.97
CA LEU A 150 22.29 -14.90 5.40
C LEU A 150 22.39 -16.27 6.08
N GLU A 151 21.91 -17.33 5.42
CA GLU A 151 22.01 -18.71 5.93
C GLU A 151 23.47 -19.20 5.97
N GLU A 152 24.23 -18.99 4.90
CA GLU A 152 25.64 -19.39 4.80
C GLU A 152 26.49 -18.69 5.87
N VAL A 153 26.31 -17.37 6.04
CA VAL A 153 27.07 -16.62 7.03
C VAL A 153 26.64 -16.99 8.45
N SER A 154 25.36 -17.28 8.69
CA SER A 154 24.91 -17.77 10.00
C SER A 154 25.51 -19.15 10.36
N LYS A 155 25.80 -20.00 9.37
CA LYS A 155 26.45 -21.31 9.59
C LYS A 155 27.96 -21.20 9.76
N SER A 156 28.61 -20.35 8.97
CA SER A 156 30.06 -20.20 8.97
C SER A 156 30.60 -19.28 10.07
N ASN A 157 29.80 -18.32 10.56
CA ASN A 157 30.22 -17.35 11.57
C ASN A 157 29.27 -17.32 12.79
N PRO A 158 29.54 -18.15 13.82
CA PRO A 158 28.75 -18.19 15.05
C PRO A 158 28.69 -16.84 15.79
N LYS A 159 29.77 -16.02 15.72
CA LYS A 159 29.81 -14.70 16.34
C LYS A 159 28.80 -13.76 15.70
N LEU A 160 28.71 -13.77 14.35
CA LEU A 160 27.70 -12.99 13.65
C LEU A 160 26.30 -13.51 13.98
N SER A 161 26.09 -14.83 13.98
CA SER A 161 24.77 -15.41 14.29
C SER A 161 24.27 -14.98 15.69
N MET A 162 25.15 -15.05 16.71
CA MET A 162 24.82 -14.54 18.06
C MET A 162 24.57 -13.04 18.05
N TRP A 163 25.38 -12.27 17.32
CA TRP A 163 25.20 -10.82 17.21
C TRP A 163 23.85 -10.45 16.58
N ILE A 164 23.45 -11.11 15.48
CA ILE A 164 22.15 -10.91 14.83
C ILE A 164 21.03 -11.21 15.82
N LYS A 165 21.06 -12.36 16.50
CA LYS A 165 20.05 -12.72 17.52
C LYS A 165 19.94 -11.69 18.64
N ASN A 166 21.07 -11.08 19.04
CA ASN A 166 21.07 -10.02 20.05
C ASN A 166 20.47 -8.71 19.52
N GLN A 167 20.55 -8.42 18.21
CA GLN A 167 19.83 -7.30 17.63
C GLN A 167 18.34 -7.60 17.50
N GLU A 168 17.97 -8.81 17.07
CA GLU A 168 16.58 -9.25 16.92
C GLU A 168 15.82 -9.26 18.25
N SER A 169 16.49 -9.48 19.38
CA SER A 169 15.89 -9.46 20.72
C SER A 169 15.65 -8.06 21.29
N ARG A 170 16.13 -7.01 20.62
CA ARG A 170 15.90 -5.63 21.06
C ARG A 170 14.41 -5.26 20.95
N PRO A 171 13.85 -4.53 21.93
CA PRO A 171 12.45 -4.13 21.89
C PRO A 171 12.12 -3.22 20.70
N GLU A 172 13.08 -2.45 20.20
CA GLU A 172 12.91 -1.58 19.03
C GLU A 172 12.93 -2.33 17.70
N VAL A 173 13.49 -3.55 17.67
CA VAL A 173 13.58 -4.38 16.47
C VAL A 173 12.44 -5.40 16.48
N ALA A 174 12.38 -6.21 17.55
CA ALA A 174 11.38 -7.24 17.86
C ALA A 174 10.97 -8.17 16.69
N ASN A 175 11.80 -8.25 15.66
CA ASN A 175 11.57 -8.96 14.41
C ASN A 175 12.86 -9.60 13.95
N SER A 176 12.77 -10.74 13.26
CA SER A 176 13.95 -11.33 12.64
C SER A 176 14.44 -10.51 11.48
N LEU A 177 15.76 -10.52 11.23
CA LEU A 177 16.36 -9.83 10.08
C LEU A 177 15.74 -10.33 8.77
N SER A 178 15.47 -11.63 8.66
CA SER A 178 14.78 -12.20 7.50
C SER A 178 13.35 -11.66 7.33
N ALA A 179 12.61 -11.45 8.42
CA ALA A 179 11.27 -10.86 8.38
C ALA A 179 11.29 -9.36 8.01
N LEU A 180 12.38 -8.65 8.31
CA LEU A 180 12.57 -7.27 7.85
C LEU A 180 12.99 -7.23 6.38
N LEU A 181 13.84 -8.15 5.91
CA LEU A 181 14.29 -8.17 4.51
C LEU A 181 13.20 -8.61 3.53
N ILE A 182 12.14 -9.30 3.96
CA ILE A 182 11.01 -9.63 3.06
C ILE A 182 10.10 -8.42 2.78
N VAL A 183 10.13 -7.37 3.62
CA VAL A 183 9.13 -6.28 3.52
C VAL A 183 9.15 -5.53 2.18
N PRO A 184 10.29 -5.27 1.51
CA PRO A 184 10.29 -4.61 0.20
C PRO A 184 9.67 -5.45 -0.90
N VAL A 185 9.82 -6.78 -0.83
CA VAL A 185 9.18 -7.73 -1.75
C VAL A 185 7.66 -7.64 -1.63
N GLN A 186 7.15 -7.52 -0.41
CA GLN A 186 5.71 -7.43 -0.13
C GLN A 186 5.12 -6.04 -0.42
N ARG A 187 5.95 -4.99 -0.47
CA ARG A 187 5.47 -3.61 -0.62
C ARG A 187 4.89 -3.35 -2.00
N LEU A 188 5.53 -3.85 -3.05
CA LEU A 188 5.12 -3.59 -4.43
C LEU A 188 3.69 -4.11 -4.76
N PRO A 189 3.30 -5.35 -4.40
CA PRO A 189 1.91 -5.81 -4.53
C PRO A 189 0.92 -4.98 -3.70
N ARG A 190 1.33 -4.48 -2.53
CA ARG A 190 0.46 -3.64 -1.69
C ARG A 190 0.17 -2.29 -2.35
N TYR A 191 1.15 -1.67 -3.02
CA TYR A 191 0.90 -0.45 -3.80
C TYR A 191 -0.17 -0.66 -4.85
N ARG A 192 -0.13 -1.78 -5.58
CA ARG A 192 -1.15 -2.12 -6.58
C ARG A 192 -2.55 -2.15 -5.95
N LEU A 193 -2.73 -2.90 -4.87
CA LEU A 193 -4.02 -3.03 -4.20
C LEU A 193 -4.55 -1.69 -3.68
N LEU A 194 -3.70 -0.89 -3.03
CA LEU A 194 -4.08 0.39 -2.46
C LEU A 194 -4.45 1.42 -3.53
N LEU A 195 -3.66 1.53 -4.60
CA LEU A 195 -3.93 2.47 -5.68
C LEU A 195 -5.13 2.05 -6.53
N SER A 196 -5.31 0.76 -6.82
CA SER A 196 -6.51 0.27 -7.52
C SER A 196 -7.77 0.55 -6.69
N ARG A 197 -7.71 0.34 -5.36
CA ARG A 197 -8.81 0.67 -4.46
C ARG A 197 -9.08 2.18 -4.45
N LEU A 198 -8.04 3.02 -4.37
CA LEU A 198 -8.18 4.47 -4.44
C LEU A 198 -8.82 4.92 -5.76
N LEU A 199 -8.43 4.31 -6.88
CA LEU A 199 -8.96 4.60 -8.21
C LEU A 199 -10.45 4.26 -8.30
N SER A 200 -10.87 3.10 -7.80
CA SER A 200 -12.29 2.70 -7.78
C SER A 200 -13.17 3.67 -6.96
N LEU A 201 -12.58 4.38 -5.99
CA LEU A 201 -13.25 5.36 -5.16
C LEU A 201 -13.11 6.80 -5.69
N THR A 202 -12.32 7.02 -6.76
CA THR A 202 -12.06 8.34 -7.34
C THR A 202 -12.82 8.49 -8.66
N PRO A 203 -13.90 9.30 -8.72
CA PRO A 203 -14.72 9.43 -9.92
C PRO A 203 -13.93 10.06 -11.09
N ALA A 204 -14.35 9.80 -12.32
CA ALA A 204 -13.69 10.33 -13.53
C ALA A 204 -13.70 11.86 -13.62
N SER A 205 -14.64 12.52 -12.93
CA SER A 205 -14.70 13.98 -12.79
C SER A 205 -13.67 14.56 -11.84
N HIS A 206 -12.96 13.73 -11.08
CA HIS A 206 -11.98 14.20 -10.11
C HIS A 206 -10.70 14.69 -10.82
N PRO A 207 -10.12 15.85 -10.43
CA PRO A 207 -8.96 16.44 -11.09
C PRO A 207 -7.75 15.50 -11.24
N HIS A 208 -7.55 14.62 -10.26
CA HIS A 208 -6.43 13.68 -10.22
C HIS A 208 -6.73 12.28 -10.77
N HIS A 209 -7.91 12.06 -11.38
CA HIS A 209 -8.30 10.72 -11.86
C HIS A 209 -7.35 10.20 -12.95
N SER A 210 -7.02 11.03 -13.95
CA SER A 210 -6.12 10.64 -15.05
C SER A 210 -4.73 10.27 -14.54
N THR A 211 -4.13 11.11 -13.69
CA THR A 211 -2.83 10.84 -13.07
C THR A 211 -2.86 9.58 -12.22
N LEU A 212 -3.97 9.31 -11.50
CA LEU A 212 -4.11 8.10 -10.70
C LEU A 212 -4.20 6.85 -11.57
N VAL A 213 -4.88 6.91 -12.72
CA VAL A 213 -4.89 5.83 -13.70
C VAL A 213 -3.48 5.53 -14.21
N GLU A 214 -2.68 6.56 -14.48
CA GLU A 214 -1.28 6.40 -14.90
C GLU A 214 -0.43 5.78 -13.79
N ALA A 215 -0.54 6.27 -12.55
CA ALA A 215 0.18 5.71 -11.40
C ALA A 215 -0.14 4.22 -11.17
N VAL A 216 -1.42 3.84 -11.28
CA VAL A 216 -1.83 2.42 -11.20
C VAL A 216 -1.18 1.60 -12.31
N LYS A 217 -1.16 2.09 -13.55
CA LYS A 217 -0.53 1.39 -14.68
C LYS A 217 0.98 1.20 -14.46
N GLU A 218 1.68 2.19 -13.94
CA GLU A 218 3.12 2.08 -13.67
C GLU A 218 3.41 1.03 -12.59
N VAL A 219 2.62 1.02 -11.51
CA VAL A 219 2.74 -0.03 -10.47
C VAL A 219 2.39 -1.41 -11.03
N GLU A 220 1.34 -1.53 -11.86
CA GLU A 220 0.96 -2.79 -12.48
C GLU A 220 2.05 -3.34 -13.38
N LYS A 221 2.67 -2.50 -14.22
CA LYS A 221 3.83 -2.88 -15.04
C LYS A 221 4.98 -3.41 -14.18
N ALA A 222 5.29 -2.71 -13.08
CA ALA A 222 6.33 -3.13 -12.15
C ALA A 222 6.00 -4.47 -11.48
N THR A 223 4.78 -4.66 -10.99
CA THR A 223 4.35 -5.95 -10.41
C THR A 223 4.39 -7.08 -11.42
N ALA A 224 3.90 -6.88 -12.64
CA ALA A 224 3.90 -7.90 -13.68
C ALA A 224 5.32 -8.25 -14.13
N HIS A 225 6.25 -7.29 -14.14
CA HIS A 225 7.66 -7.59 -14.39
C HIS A 225 8.23 -8.53 -13.32
N VAL A 226 7.88 -8.28 -12.05
CA VAL A 226 8.33 -9.08 -10.91
C VAL A 226 7.71 -10.47 -10.87
N ASP A 227 6.42 -10.61 -11.19
CA ASP A 227 5.73 -11.91 -11.23
C ASP A 227 6.33 -12.87 -12.28
N ASN A 228 7.06 -12.33 -13.25
CA ASN A 228 7.74 -13.08 -14.32
C ASN A 228 9.24 -13.35 -14.04
N LEU A 229 9.78 -12.97 -12.87
CA LEU A 229 11.17 -13.22 -12.43
C LEU A 229 11.30 -14.50 -11.57
#